data_AF-A0A0D0PLX8-F1
#
_entry.id   AF-A0A0D0PLX8-F1
#
_cell.length_a   1.000
_cell.length_b   1.000
_cell.length_c   1.000
_cell.angle_alpha   90.00
_cell.angle_beta   90.00
_cell.angle_gamma   90.00
#
_symmetry.space_group_name_H-M   'P 1'
#
loop_
_entity.id
_entity.type
_entity.pdbx_description
1 polymer ?
#
loop_
_entity_poly.entity_id
_entity_poly.type
_entity_poly.pdbx_seq_one_letter_code
_entity_poly.pdbx_strand_id
1 'polypeptide(L)'
;MLLTAAAVLMLLSAGFTIELEGPPELDPGLHDNRTFLAQLALEGGLLLLVAGLGLGVLGPGRVISRIAVVVVAVPLLAFGVFRVTALVPMLRCHGNSIEQVTEGSYRCYDR
;
A
#
# COMPACT_ATOMS: atom_id res chain seq x y z
N MET A 1 -15.96 2.67 9.98
CA MET A 1 -15.40 3.91 9.39
C MET A 1 -13.88 3.90 9.31
N LEU A 2 -13.15 3.56 10.37
CA LEU A 2 -11.68 3.49 10.30
C LEU A 2 -11.16 2.41 9.35
N LEU A 3 -11.71 1.19 9.42
CA LEU A 3 -11.33 0.09 8.50
C LEU A 3 -11.62 0.41 7.03
N THR A 4 -12.72 1.10 6.74
CA THR A 4 -13.06 1.52 5.38
C THR A 4 -12.11 2.60 4.88
N ALA A 5 -11.76 3.58 5.73
CA ALA A 5 -10.78 4.60 5.37
C ALA A 5 -9.37 3.99 5.17
N ALA A 6 -8.99 3.02 6.00
CA ALA A 6 -7.76 2.25 5.84
C ALA A 6 -7.71 1.55 4.48
N ALA A 7 -8.78 0.85 4.11
CA ALA A 7 -8.88 0.17 2.81
C ALA A 7 -8.74 1.15 1.63
N VAL A 8 -9.41 2.30 1.69
CA VAL A 8 -9.32 3.33 0.65
C VAL A 8 -7.89 3.85 0.50
N LEU A 9 -7.21 4.16 1.61
CA LEU A 9 -5.82 4.63 1.57
C LEU A 9 -4.85 3.57 1.04
N MET A 10 -5.06 2.31 1.41
CA MET A 10 -4.26 1.19 0.89
C MET A 10 -4.46 0.99 -0.60
N LEU A 11 -5.70 1.10 -1.10
CA LEU A 11 -5.99 1.04 -2.54
C LEU A 11 -5.41 2.26 -3.28
N LEU A 12 -5.46 3.45 -2.69
CA LEU A 12 -4.85 4.65 -3.24
C LEU A 12 -3.33 4.50 -3.37
N SER A 13 -2.69 3.89 -2.37
CA SER A 13 -1.27 3.54 -2.42
C SER A 13 -0.92 2.64 -3.61
N ALA A 14 -1.78 1.66 -3.94
CA ALA A 14 -1.61 0.83 -5.13
C ALA A 14 -1.83 1.63 -6.43
N GLY A 15 -2.81 2.54 -6.45
CA GLY A 15 -3.06 3.39 -7.61
C GLY A 15 -1.89 4.30 -7.99
N PHE A 16 -1.08 4.73 -7.01
CA PHE A 16 0.09 5.58 -7.28
C PHE A 16 1.24 4.85 -7.98
N THR A 17 1.29 3.52 -7.94
CA THR A 17 2.41 2.71 -8.49
C THR A 17 1.94 1.60 -9.42
N ILE A 18 0.67 1.61 -9.85
CA ILE A 18 0.10 0.52 -10.66
C ILE A 18 0.82 0.35 -12.01
N GLU A 19 1.27 1.46 -12.60
CA GLU A 19 2.06 1.47 -13.84
C GLU A 19 3.49 0.93 -13.63
N LEU A 20 4.02 0.98 -12.40
CA LEU A 20 5.37 0.54 -12.01
C LEU A 20 5.43 -0.91 -11.52
N GLU A 21 4.28 -1.56 -11.32
CA GLU A 21 4.19 -2.92 -10.78
C GLU A 21 3.76 -3.95 -11.82
N GLY A 22 3.38 -3.48 -13.01
CA GLY A 22 3.03 -4.34 -14.12
C GLY A 22 4.24 -5.12 -14.66
N PRO A 23 4.00 -6.11 -15.54
CA PRO A 23 5.07 -6.69 -16.34
C PRO A 23 5.72 -5.58 -17.18
N PRO A 24 7.06 -5.48 -17.18
CA PRO A 24 7.77 -4.44 -17.95
C PRO A 24 7.54 -4.55 -19.46
N GLU A 25 7.07 -5.71 -19.93
CA GLU A 25 6.68 -5.97 -21.32
C GLU A 25 5.37 -5.28 -21.72
N LEU A 26 4.49 -5.02 -20.76
CA LEU A 26 3.17 -4.42 -21.00
C LEU A 26 3.22 -2.89 -20.94
N ASP A 27 4.14 -2.31 -20.16
CA ASP A 27 4.29 -0.87 -20.03
C ASP A 27 5.78 -0.46 -19.95
N PRO A 28 6.51 -0.52 -21.08
CA PRO A 28 7.92 -0.16 -21.12
C PRO A 28 8.06 1.37 -21.12
N GLY A 29 8.68 1.94 -20.08
CA GLY A 29 8.92 3.38 -20.05
C GLY A 29 9.51 3.93 -18.75
N LEU A 30 9.76 5.25 -18.78
CA LEU A 30 10.03 6.03 -17.58
C LEU A 30 8.70 6.52 -17.00
N HIS A 31 8.44 6.20 -15.74
CA HIS A 31 7.28 6.66 -15.00
C HIS A 31 7.67 7.72 -13.97
N ASP A 32 6.73 8.60 -13.62
CA ASP A 32 6.91 9.56 -12.53
C ASP A 32 7.14 8.83 -11.21
N ASN A 33 8.12 9.27 -10.43
CA ASN A 33 8.36 8.72 -9.10
C ASN A 33 7.30 9.21 -8.09
N ARG A 34 6.15 8.53 -8.04
CA ARG A 34 5.09 8.78 -7.05
C ARG A 34 5.17 7.87 -5.82
N THR A 35 6.29 7.18 -5.64
CA THR A 35 6.49 6.19 -4.56
C THR A 35 6.37 6.79 -3.17
N PHE A 36 6.77 8.05 -3.00
CA PHE A 36 6.59 8.77 -1.74
C PHE A 36 5.11 8.98 -1.38
N LEU A 37 4.27 9.34 -2.36
CA LEU A 37 2.82 9.47 -2.15
C LEU A 37 2.19 8.10 -1.85
N ALA A 38 2.65 7.06 -2.55
CA ALA A 38 2.24 5.69 -2.31
C ALA A 38 2.59 5.24 -0.87
N GLN A 39 3.77 5.62 -0.36
CA GLN A 39 4.20 5.32 1.00
C GLN A 39 3.34 6.06 2.03
N LEU A 40 3.13 7.37 1.88
CA LEU A 40 2.30 8.14 2.81
C LEU A 40 0.87 7.59 2.89
N ALA A 41 0.29 7.24 1.73
CA ALA A 41 -1.02 6.60 1.69
C ALA A 41 -1.02 5.25 2.40
N LEU A 42 0.01 4.42 2.19
CA LEU A 42 0.12 3.11 2.83
C LEU A 42 0.28 3.22 4.36
N GLU A 43 1.15 4.11 4.83
CA GLU A 43 1.37 4.37 6.26
C GLU A 43 0.10 4.88 6.93
N GLY A 44 -0.59 5.85 6.32
CA GLY A 44 -1.87 6.33 6.80
C GLY A 44 -2.92 5.21 6.85
N GLY A 45 -2.98 4.36 5.82
CA GLY A 45 -3.86 3.20 5.78
C GLY A 45 -3.57 2.19 6.90
N LEU A 46 -2.30 1.84 7.13
CA LEU A 46 -1.86 0.93 8.18
C LEU A 46 -2.17 1.49 9.59
N LEU A 47 -1.93 2.78 9.82
CA LEU A 47 -2.26 3.43 11.08
C LEU A 47 -3.76 3.37 11.38
N LEU A 48 -4.61 3.69 10.39
CA LEU A 48 -6.06 3.59 10.52
C LEU A 48 -6.54 2.15 10.73
N LEU A 49 -5.86 1.18 10.12
CA LEU A 49 -6.15 -0.24 10.29
C LEU A 49 -5.87 -0.69 11.73
N VAL A 50 -4.70 -0.34 12.28
CA VAL A 50 -4.33 -0.67 13.67
C VAL A 50 -5.27 0.02 14.66
N ALA A 51 -5.58 1.31 14.45
CA ALA A 51 -6.53 2.04 15.28
C ALA A 51 -7.94 1.43 15.20
N GLY A 52 -8.40 1.10 14.00
CA GLY A 52 -9.71 0.48 13.76
C GLY A 52 -9.82 -0.92 14.38
N LEU A 53 -8.76 -1.73 14.30
CA LEU A 53 -8.67 -3.02 14.95
C LEU A 53 -8.69 -2.87 16.47
N GLY A 54 -7.87 -1.98 17.03
CA GLY A 54 -7.82 -1.72 18.47
C GLY A 54 -9.18 -1.31 19.02
N LEU A 55 -9.83 -0.32 18.42
CA LEU A 55 -11.15 0.14 18.83
C LEU A 55 -12.24 -0.92 18.62
N GLY A 56 -12.17 -1.67 17.52
CA GLY A 56 -13.18 -2.69 17.18
C GLY A 56 -13.09 -3.97 18.01
N VAL A 57 -11.90 -4.36 18.45
CA VAL A 57 -11.67 -5.56 19.26
C VAL A 57 -11.76 -5.25 20.76
N LEU A 58 -11.17 -4.14 21.22
CA LEU A 58 -11.12 -3.77 22.63
C LEU A 58 -12.36 -3.00 23.10
N GLY A 59 -13.16 -2.48 22.17
CA GLY A 59 -14.36 -1.72 22.49
C GLY A 59 -15.51 -2.55 23.10
N PRO A 60 -16.48 -1.88 23.76
CA PRO A 60 -17.70 -2.51 24.22
C PRO A 60 -18.56 -2.88 23.01
N GLY A 61 -18.67 -4.18 22.70
CA GLY A 61 -19.37 -4.68 21.53
C GLY A 61 -19.67 -6.17 21.62
N ARG A 62 -20.60 -6.64 20.79
CA ARG A 62 -20.95 -8.07 20.71
C ARG A 62 -19.83 -8.86 20.06
N VAL A 63 -19.65 -10.12 20.45
CA VAL A 63 -18.65 -11.05 19.88
C VAL A 63 -18.71 -11.09 18.35
N ILE A 64 -19.91 -11.10 17.77
CA ILE A 64 -20.12 -11.10 16.31
C ILE A 64 -19.47 -9.87 15.65
N SER A 65 -19.58 -8.69 16.27
CA SER A 65 -18.96 -7.47 15.75
C SER A 65 -17.44 -7.55 15.77
N ARG A 66 -16.85 -8.19 16.78
CA ARG A 66 -15.40 -8.38 16.89
C ARG A 66 -14.90 -9.33 15.81
N ILE A 67 -15.62 -10.42 15.55
CA ILE A 67 -15.30 -11.36 14.46
C ILE A 67 -15.33 -10.63 13.12
N ALA A 68 -16.37 -9.83 12.84
CA ALA A 68 -16.46 -9.06 11.60
C ALA A 68 -15.27 -8.10 11.41
N VAL A 69 -14.84 -7.41 12.47
CA VAL A 69 -13.65 -6.55 12.46
C VAL A 69 -12.40 -7.35 12.09
N VAL A 70 -12.18 -8.51 12.73
CA VAL A 70 -11.01 -9.36 12.45
C VAL A 70 -11.02 -9.90 11.02
N VAL A 71 -12.18 -10.37 10.54
CA VAL A 71 -12.35 -10.89 9.18
C VAL A 71 -11.98 -9.84 8.11
N VAL A 72 -12.26 -8.56 8.36
CA VAL A 72 -11.87 -7.47 7.44
C VAL A 72 -10.42 -7.04 7.65
N ALA A 73 -9.94 -7.02 8.89
CA ALA A 73 -8.61 -6.50 9.18
C ALA A 73 -7.48 -7.43 8.74
N VAL A 74 -7.67 -8.75 8.82
CA VAL A 74 -6.68 -9.75 8.38
C VAL A 74 -6.28 -9.60 6.90
N PRO A 75 -7.21 -9.56 5.93
CA PRO A 75 -6.85 -9.37 4.53
C PRO A 75 -6.22 -7.99 4.28
N LEU A 76 -6.66 -6.95 4.98
CA LEU A 76 -6.04 -5.61 4.87
C LEU A 76 -4.60 -5.59 5.41
N LEU A 77 -4.31 -6.32 6.49
CA LEU A 77 -2.95 -6.47 7.00
C LEU A 77 -2.07 -7.24 6.00
N ALA A 78 -2.59 -8.35 5.46
CA ALA A 78 -1.88 -9.14 4.45
C ALA A 78 -1.56 -8.29 3.20
N PHE A 79 -2.54 -7.51 2.73
CA PHE A 79 -2.35 -6.58 1.63
C PHE A 79 -1.32 -5.49 1.98
N GLY A 80 -1.40 -4.88 3.16
CA GLY A 80 -0.45 -3.88 3.61
C GLY A 80 0.99 -4.40 3.62
N VAL A 81 1.21 -5.62 4.13
CA VAL A 81 2.54 -6.27 4.12
C VAL A 81 3.03 -6.49 2.69
N PHE A 82 2.18 -7.02 1.81
CA PHE A 82 2.51 -7.18 0.39
C PHE A 82 2.91 -5.85 -0.26
N ARG A 83 2.16 -4.78 -0.02
CA ARG A 83 2.46 -3.44 -0.54
C ARG A 83 3.80 -2.91 -0.04
N VAL A 84 4.12 -3.10 1.25
CA VAL A 84 5.44 -2.72 1.78
C VAL A 84 6.54 -3.44 1.03
N THR A 85 6.41 -4.75 0.80
CA THR A 85 7.43 -5.51 0.08
C THR A 85 7.61 -5.05 -1.38
N ALA A 86 6.52 -4.61 -2.03
CA ALA A 86 6.57 -4.06 -3.39
C ALA A 86 7.17 -2.65 -3.45
N LEU A 87 6.88 -1.79 -2.46
CA LEU A 87 7.37 -0.41 -2.42
C LEU A 87 8.84 -0.29 -2.03
N VAL A 88 9.35 -1.15 -1.14
CA VAL A 88 10.72 -1.08 -0.62
C VAL A 88 11.80 -0.90 -1.71
N PRO A 89 11.83 -1.69 -2.80
CA PRO A 89 12.83 -1.50 -3.84
C PRO A 89 12.67 -0.16 -4.59
N MET A 90 11.45 0.36 -4.74
CA MET A 90 11.18 1.64 -5.40
C MET A 90 11.59 2.83 -4.53
N LEU A 91 11.40 2.74 -3.20
CA LEU A 91 11.76 3.81 -2.24
C LEU A 91 13.28 4.05 -2.15
N ARG A 92 14.08 3.09 -2.60
CA ARG A 92 15.53 3.28 -2.73
C ARG A 92 15.89 4.21 -3.89
N CYS A 93 14.95 4.50 -4.79
CA CYS A 93 15.13 5.49 -5.83
C CYS A 93 14.85 6.91 -5.34
N HIS A 94 15.88 7.75 -5.40
CA HIS A 94 15.81 9.17 -5.08
C HIS A 94 15.53 10.09 -6.29
N GLY A 95 15.34 9.52 -7.48
CA GLY A 95 15.17 10.30 -8.72
C GLY A 95 13.72 10.65 -9.07
N ASN A 96 13.52 11.67 -9.91
CA ASN A 96 12.18 12.12 -10.34
C ASN A 96 11.43 11.10 -11.20
N SER A 97 12.15 10.17 -11.83
CA SER A 97 11.58 9.12 -12.67
C SER A 97 12.17 7.76 -12.39
N ILE A 98 11.36 6.71 -12.56
CA ILE A 98 11.72 5.33 -12.29
C ILE A 98 11.34 4.47 -13.50
N GLU A 99 12.20 3.52 -13.83
CA GLU A 99 11.97 2.47 -14.83
C GLU A 99 12.09 1.10 -14.15
N GLN A 100 11.19 0.18 -14.48
CA GLN A 100 11.29 -1.21 -14.05
C GLN A 100 12.15 -2.00 -15.03
N VAL A 101 13.27 -2.55 -14.54
CA VAL A 101 14.23 -3.31 -15.37
C VAL A 101 13.87 -4.79 -15.42
N THR A 102 13.51 -5.35 -14.26
CA THR A 102 12.95 -6.69 -14.08
C THR A 102 11.92 -6.65 -12.96
N GLU A 103 11.12 -7.70 -12.78
CA GLU A 103 10.16 -7.77 -11.68
C GLU A 103 10.84 -7.49 -10.32
N GLY A 104 10.36 -6.47 -9.61
CA GLY A 104 10.93 -6.03 -8.34
C GLY A 104 12.28 -5.28 -8.40
N SER A 105 12.78 -4.94 -9.59
CA SER A 105 14.04 -4.22 -9.79
C SER A 105 13.83 -2.93 -10.57
N TYR A 106 14.33 -1.82 -10.01
CA TYR A 106 14.06 -0.47 -10.50
C TYR A 106 15.36 0.31 -10.75
N ARG A 107 15.37 1.11 -11.82
CA ARG A 107 16.43 2.06 -12.14
C ARG A 107 15.88 3.48 -12.03
N CYS A 108 16.66 4.35 -11.39
CA CYS A 108 16.26 5.71 -11.08
C CYS A 108 16.90 6.69 -12.07
N TYR A 109 16.15 7.70 -12.48
CA TYR A 109 16.62 8.75 -13.37
C TYR A 109 16.24 10.12 -12.82
N ASP A 110 17.24 10.99 -12.74
CA ASP A 110 17.07 12.43 -12.55
C ASP A 110 16.98 13.07 -13.94
N ARG A 111 15.77 13.44 -14.34
CA ARG A 111 15.51 14.22 -15.55
C ARG A 111 15.80 15.69 -15.33
#